data_AF-A0A9J6DCE5-F1
#
_entry.id   AF-A0A9J6DCE5-F1
#
_cell.length_a   1.000
_cell.length_b   1.000
_cell.length_c   1.000
_cell.angle_alpha   90.00
_cell.angle_beta   90.00
_cell.angle_gamma   90.00
#
_symmetry.space_group_name_H-M   'P 1'
#
loop_
_entity.id
_entity.type
_entity.pdbx_description
1 polymer ?
#
loop_
_entity_poly.entity_id
_entity_poly.type
_entity_poly.pdbx_seq_one_letter_code
_entity_poly.pdbx_strand_id
1 'polypeptide(L)'
;MMGQIDNADETLLWFYVPSSTMIMQRGSKDMKLLSTGNELSCFTVILTCMADGRKLPPFIIFKRKTMPKEVFPPNVFVCVNKKRYMDGAMVLEWIWVV
;
A
#
# COMPACT_ATOMS: atom_id res chain seq x y z
N MET A 1 3.47 -1.70 33.30
CA MET A 1 4.21 -1.65 32.03
C MET A 1 3.35 -2.37 30.99
N MET A 2 2.43 -1.65 30.35
CA MET A 2 1.30 -2.25 29.62
C MET A 2 1.11 -1.65 28.22
N GLY A 3 2.20 -1.10 27.64
CA GLY A 3 2.18 -0.36 26.37
C GLY A 3 3.40 -0.62 25.48
N GLN A 4 3.94 -1.83 25.50
CA GLN A 4 5.05 -2.26 24.62
C GLN A 4 4.66 -3.48 23.78
N ILE A 5 3.37 -3.60 23.44
CA ILE A 5 2.90 -4.65 22.55
C ILE A 5 2.24 -3.95 21.38
N ASP A 6 2.83 -4.15 20.21
CA ASP A 6 2.36 -3.62 18.95
C ASP A 6 2.06 -4.81 18.04
N ASN A 7 0.87 -4.81 17.44
CA ASN A 7 0.52 -5.76 16.39
C ASN A 7 0.76 -5.12 15.03
N ALA A 8 1.41 -5.83 14.12
CA ALA A 8 1.63 -5.42 12.74
C ALA A 8 1.03 -6.45 11.78
N ASP A 9 0.42 -5.99 10.69
CA ASP A 9 -0.09 -6.88 9.64
C ASP A 9 0.22 -6.32 8.24
N GLU A 10 0.43 -7.23 7.28
CA GLU A 10 0.72 -6.91 5.89
C GLU A 10 -0.53 -7.03 5.02
N THR A 11 -0.85 -6.00 4.25
CA THR A 11 -1.97 -6.03 3.31
C THR A 11 -1.56 -5.54 1.92
N LEU A 12 -2.13 -6.14 0.88
CA LEU A 12 -1.92 -5.72 -0.50
C LEU A 12 -2.99 -4.70 -0.91
N LEU A 13 -2.55 -3.51 -1.34
CA LEU A 13 -3.42 -2.48 -1.91
C LEU A 13 -3.22 -2.38 -3.42
N TRP A 14 -4.33 -2.26 -4.15
CA TRP A 14 -4.35 -2.14 -5.60
C TRP A 14 -4.39 -0.66 -5.99
N PHE A 15 -3.63 -0.28 -7.02
CA PHE A 15 -3.68 1.10 -7.54
C PHE A 15 -5.00 1.40 -8.25
N TYR A 16 -5.64 0.37 -8.77
CA TYR A 16 -6.91 0.47 -9.47
C TYR A 16 -7.95 -0.34 -8.71
N VAL A 17 -9.01 0.33 -8.27
CA VAL A 17 -10.21 -0.32 -7.74
C VAL A 17 -11.28 -0.19 -8.82
N PRO A 18 -11.70 -1.29 -9.47
CA PRO A 18 -12.70 -1.21 -10.53
C PRO A 18 -14.02 -0.69 -9.97
N SER A 19 -14.62 0.30 -10.64
CA SER A 19 -15.98 0.74 -10.30
C SER A 19 -17.00 -0.29 -10.78
N SER A 20 -18.01 -0.56 -9.95
CA SER A 20 -19.19 -1.37 -10.37
C SER A 20 -20.07 -0.65 -11.39
N THR A 21 -19.85 0.65 -11.58
CA THR A 21 -20.55 1.47 -12.57
C THR A 21 -19.79 1.43 -13.88
N MET A 22 -20.50 1.08 -14.96
CA MET A 22 -19.96 1.03 -16.30
C MET A 22 -20.59 2.14 -17.15
N ILE A 23 -19.74 2.95 -17.77
CA ILE A 23 -20.17 4.04 -18.66
C ILE A 23 -20.14 3.50 -20.09
N MET A 24 -21.31 3.47 -20.74
CA MET A 24 -21.44 3.03 -22.13
C MET A 24 -21.70 4.20 -23.06
N GLN A 25 -21.10 4.14 -24.25
CA GLN A 25 -21.49 5.03 -25.33
C GLN A 25 -22.87 4.59 -25.85
N ARG A 26 -23.78 5.55 -26.00
CA ARG A 26 -25.15 5.28 -26.44
C ARG A 26 -25.14 4.66 -27.84
N GLY A 27 -25.66 3.44 -27.96
CA GLY A 27 -25.70 2.66 -29.22
C GLY A 27 -24.64 1.56 -29.35
N SER A 28 -23.73 1.41 -28.38
CA SER A 28 -22.77 0.29 -28.37
C SER A 28 -23.43 -1.02 -27.93
N LYS A 29 -23.18 -2.09 -28.70
CA LYS A 29 -23.67 -3.45 -28.40
C LYS A 29 -22.83 -4.17 -27.35
N ASP A 30 -21.56 -3.78 -27.25
CA ASP A 30 -20.57 -4.40 -26.36
C ASP A 30 -20.25 -3.52 -25.16
N MET A 31 -20.24 -4.14 -23.99
CA MET A 31 -19.79 -3.55 -22.74
C MET A 31 -18.26 -3.60 -22.70
N LYS A 32 -17.58 -2.46 -22.88
CA LYS A 32 -16.13 -2.38 -22.70
C LYS A 32 -15.82 -1.89 -21.28
N LEU A 33 -15.15 -2.73 -20.50
CA LEU A 33 -14.49 -2.28 -19.28
C LEU A 33 -13.32 -1.38 -19.70
N LEU A 34 -13.35 -0.12 -19.27
CA LEU A 34 -12.22 0.80 -19.48
C LEU A 34 -11.10 0.40 -18.52
N SER A 35 -10.19 -0.44 -19.00
CA SER A 35 -8.98 -0.82 -18.26
C SER A 35 -7.82 0.10 -18.63
N THR A 36 -7.02 0.49 -17.65
CA THR A 36 -5.79 1.27 -17.89
C THR A 36 -4.60 0.34 -18.18
N GLY A 37 -4.82 -0.97 -18.29
CA GLY A 37 -3.76 -1.99 -18.43
C GLY A 37 -2.89 -2.19 -17.17
N ASN A 38 -3.16 -1.45 -16.10
CA ASN A 38 -2.39 -1.46 -14.85
C ASN A 38 -3.18 -2.03 -13.65
N GLU A 39 -4.24 -2.78 -13.93
CA GLU A 39 -5.21 -3.28 -12.94
C GLU A 39 -4.58 -4.27 -11.96
N LEU A 40 -3.52 -4.96 -12.40
CA LEU A 40 -2.78 -5.91 -11.58
C LEU A 40 -1.69 -5.25 -10.73
N SER A 41 -1.45 -3.94 -10.90
CA SER A 41 -0.45 -3.26 -10.10
C SER A 41 -0.96 -2.98 -8.71
N CYS A 42 -0.16 -3.38 -7.75
CA CYS A 42 -0.47 -3.32 -6.34
C CYS A 42 0.82 -3.17 -5.54
N PHE A 43 0.69 -2.62 -4.34
CA PHE A 43 1.79 -2.39 -3.41
C PHE A 43 1.46 -3.03 -2.06
N THR A 44 2.45 -3.22 -1.23
CA THR A 44 2.27 -3.78 0.11
C THR A 44 2.24 -2.64 1.11
N VAL A 45 1.29 -2.68 2.04
CA VAL A 45 1.23 -1.76 3.17
C VAL A 45 1.31 -2.57 4.44
N ILE A 46 2.15 -2.13 5.37
CA ILE A 46 2.22 -2.65 6.72
C ILE A 46 1.61 -1.60 7.64
N LEU A 47 0.65 -2.05 8.44
CA LEU A 47 -0.05 -1.23 9.41
C LEU A 47 0.18 -1.80 10.80
N THR A 48 0.32 -0.91 11.78
CA THR A 48 0.46 -1.28 13.18
C THR A 48 -0.66 -0.71 14.03
N CYS A 49 -0.98 -1.46 15.08
CA CYS A 49 -1.86 -1.02 16.16
C CYS A 49 -1.17 -1.33 17.49
N MET A 50 -0.92 -0.29 18.26
CA MET A 50 -0.34 -0.38 19.60
C MET A 50 -1.43 -0.71 20.63
N ALA A 51 -1.04 -1.34 21.74
CA ALA A 51 -1.96 -1.64 22.85
C ALA A 51 -2.63 -0.38 23.45
N ASP A 52 -2.01 0.79 23.30
CA ASP A 52 -2.56 2.08 23.77
C ASP A 52 -3.47 2.79 22.74
N GLY A 53 -3.76 2.12 21.62
CA GLY A 53 -4.63 2.64 20.56
C GLY A 53 -3.92 3.55 19.55
N ARG A 54 -2.64 3.84 19.73
CA ARG A 54 -1.83 4.55 18.71
C ARG A 54 -1.52 3.62 17.53
N LYS A 55 -1.17 4.24 16.40
CA LYS A 55 -0.75 3.55 15.17
C LYS A 55 0.53 4.20 14.69
N LEU A 56 1.50 3.41 14.24
CA LEU A 56 2.65 3.98 13.56
C LEU A 56 2.23 4.49 12.18
N PRO A 57 2.97 5.45 11.60
CA PRO A 57 2.84 5.81 10.20
C PRO A 57 2.88 4.56 9.31
N PRO A 58 1.97 4.40 8.33
CA PRO A 58 1.97 3.26 7.43
C PRO A 58 3.30 3.07 6.73
N PHE A 59 3.74 1.82 6.60
CA PHE A 59 4.94 1.47 5.85
C PHE A 59 4.55 0.88 4.50
N ILE A 60 5.00 1.51 3.41
CA ILE A 60 4.60 1.21 2.04
C ILE A 60 5.79 0.62 1.28
N ILE A 61 5.61 -0.58 0.73
CA ILE A 61 6.62 -1.26 -0.09
C ILE A 61 6.14 -1.34 -1.53
N PHE A 62 6.89 -0.70 -2.43
CA PHE A 62 6.72 -0.92 -3.87
C PHE A 62 7.65 -2.05 -4.36
N LYS A 63 7.07 -3.04 -5.06
CA LYS A 63 7.82 -4.15 -5.67
C LYS A 63 8.60 -3.68 -6.92
N ARG A 64 9.73 -3.00 -6.73
CA ARG A 64 10.57 -2.44 -7.82
C ARG A 64 11.97 -2.07 -7.33
N LYS A 65 12.84 -1.67 -8.26
CA LYS A 65 14.24 -1.28 -7.97
C LYS A 65 14.44 0.19 -7.64
N THR A 66 13.56 1.06 -8.12
CA THR A 66 13.75 2.53 -8.07
C THR A 66 12.59 3.23 -7.39
N MET A 67 12.87 4.24 -6.58
CA MET A 67 11.86 5.03 -5.88
C MET A 67 10.94 5.79 -6.86
N PRO A 68 9.61 5.88 -6.62
CA PRO A 68 8.75 6.72 -7.45
C PRO A 68 9.13 8.18 -7.30
N LYS A 69 9.11 8.92 -8.42
CA LYS A 69 9.33 10.37 -8.43
C LYS A 69 8.01 11.11 -8.18
N GLU A 70 7.32 10.70 -7.13
CA GLU A 70 6.02 11.24 -6.74
C GLU A 70 6.15 11.93 -5.38
N VAL A 71 5.24 12.87 -5.12
CA VAL A 71 5.11 13.47 -3.79
C VAL A 71 4.23 12.53 -2.96
N PHE A 72 4.81 11.93 -1.92
CA PHE A 72 4.07 11.10 -0.98
C PHE A 72 3.33 11.97 0.05
N PRO A 73 2.18 11.52 0.56
CA PRO A 73 1.51 12.20 1.65
C PRO A 73 2.43 12.30 2.88
N PRO A 74 2.19 13.25 3.80
CA PRO A 74 2.93 13.29 5.05
C PRO A 74 2.61 12.05 5.90
N ASN A 75 3.51 11.70 6.83
CA ASN A 75 3.34 10.59 7.78
C ASN A 75 3.14 9.22 7.12
N VAL A 76 3.89 8.93 6.07
CA VAL A 76 4.05 7.56 5.53
C VAL A 76 5.53 7.26 5.34
N PHE A 77 5.92 6.02 5.60
CA PHE A 77 7.23 5.50 5.23
C PHE A 77 7.10 4.78 3.91
N VAL A 78 7.97 5.09 2.96
CA VAL A 78 7.94 4.49 1.64
C VAL A 78 9.30 3.94 1.31
N CYS A 79 9.34 2.68 0.87
CA CYS A 79 10.55 2.05 0.39
C CYS A 79 10.28 1.30 -0.92
N VAL A 80 11.37 0.87 -1.54
CA VAL A 80 11.33 -0.02 -2.70
C VAL A 80 12.08 -1.30 -2.38
N ASN A 81 11.47 -2.42 -2.70
CA ASN A 81 12.07 -3.72 -2.52
C ASN A 81 11.81 -4.58 -3.77
N LYS A 82 12.79 -5.37 -4.20
CA LYS A 82 12.58 -6.37 -5.27
C LYS A 82 11.60 -7.45 -4.82
N LYS A 83 11.59 -7.72 -3.51
CA LYS A 83 10.69 -8.64 -2.83
C LYS A 83 9.49 -7.84 -2.30
N ARG A 84 8.33 -8.48 -2.24
CA ARG A 84 7.03 -7.80 -2.00
C ARG A 84 6.61 -7.84 -0.52
N TYR A 85 7.53 -8.20 0.37
CA TYR A 85 7.28 -8.45 1.78
C TYR A 85 8.29 -7.67 2.62
N MET A 86 7.95 -7.44 3.87
CA MET A 86 8.83 -6.78 4.83
C MET A 86 9.88 -7.76 5.34
N ASP A 87 11.12 -7.31 5.52
CA ASP A 87 12.16 -8.07 6.21
C ASP A 87 12.53 -7.45 7.56
N GLY A 88 13.34 -8.16 8.35
CA GLY A 88 13.70 -7.70 9.69
C GLY A 88 14.49 -6.39 9.70
N ALA A 89 15.29 -6.10 8.68
CA ALA A 89 16.02 -4.83 8.60
C ALA A 89 15.04 -3.67 8.35
N MET A 90 14.07 -3.87 7.48
CA MET A 90 13.00 -2.90 7.20
C MET A 90 12.13 -2.65 8.44
N VAL A 91 11.85 -3.67 9.26
CA VAL A 91 11.12 -3.51 10.52
C VAL A 91 11.89 -2.63 11.48
N LEU A 92 13.21 -2.83 11.59
CA LEU A 92 14.05 -1.98 12.43
C LEU A 92 14.02 -0.54 11.90
N GLU A 93 14.25 -0.30 10.61
CA GLU A 93 14.14 1.05 10.03
C GLU A 93 12.80 1.72 10.33
N TRP A 94 11.71 0.96 10.37
CA TRP A 94 10.40 1.51 10.70
C TRP A 94 10.26 1.91 12.17
N ILE A 95 10.66 1.03 13.10
CA ILE A 95 10.48 1.26 14.54
C ILE A 95 11.45 2.31 15.07
N TRP A 96 12.68 2.37 14.55
CA TRP A 96 13.71 3.32 15.03
C TRP A 96 13.47 4.77 14.56
N VAL A 97 12.60 4.99 13.57
CA VAL A 97 12.29 6.33 13.04
C VAL A 97 11.07 6.97 13.73
N VAL A 98 10.36 6.23 14.59
CA VAL A 98 9.19 6.72 15.36
C VAL A 98 9.52 6.80 16.85
#